data_AF-A0A0C2H2P4-F1
#
_entry.id   AF-A0A0C2H2P4-F1
#
_cell.length_a   1.000
_cell.length_b   1.000
_cell.length_c   1.000
_cell.angle_alpha   90.00
_cell.angle_beta   90.00
_cell.angle_gamma   90.00
#
_symmetry.space_group_name_H-M   'P 1'
#
loop_
_entity.id
_entity.type
_entity.pdbx_description
1 polymer ?
#
loop_
_entity_poly.entity_id
_entity_poly.type
_entity_poly.pdbx_seq_one_letter_code
_entity_poly.pdbx_strand_id
1 'polypeptide(L)'
;MDDGDANRLPVFVSVSEIEFPVSERSPRRVITVYNPYGYPIQYKVLCNALGNYSVSNSKGILHANCCKDLVVKCTTRLSVGTTDCLRVEIMRPGETETHDSVEFKPIR
;
A
#
# COMPACT_ATOMS: atom_id res chain seq x y z
N MET A 1 8.18 20.19 -16.55
CA MET A 1 8.86 19.74 -15.32
C MET A 1 7.76 19.16 -14.48
N ASP A 2 7.65 17.84 -14.47
CA ASP A 2 6.55 17.11 -13.85
C ASP A 2 6.82 17.05 -12.34
N ASP A 3 6.02 17.78 -11.57
CA ASP A 3 6.08 17.88 -10.11
C ASP A 3 5.37 16.67 -9.47
N GLY A 4 5.57 15.47 -10.02
CA GLY A 4 4.89 14.24 -9.61
C GLY A 4 5.28 13.71 -8.22
N ASP A 5 6.29 14.33 -7.58
CA ASP A 5 6.82 13.93 -6.27
C ASP A 5 6.54 14.95 -5.16
N ALA A 6 6.06 16.16 -5.45
CA ALA A 6 5.90 17.21 -4.44
C ALA A 6 4.77 16.95 -3.43
N ASN A 7 3.88 16.01 -3.72
CA ASN A 7 2.76 15.68 -2.83
C ASN A 7 2.87 14.31 -2.14
N ARG A 8 3.95 13.54 -2.37
CA ARG A 8 4.20 12.30 -1.63
C ARG A 8 4.85 12.62 -0.28
N LEU A 9 4.17 12.21 0.79
CA LEU A 9 4.69 12.37 2.15
C LEU A 9 5.48 11.11 2.57
N PRO A 10 6.51 11.25 3.43
CA PRO A 10 7.20 10.09 3.97
C PRO A 10 6.23 9.19 4.74
N VAL A 11 6.45 7.88 4.56
CA VAL A 11 5.62 6.82 5.13
C VAL A 11 6.32 6.19 6.32
N PHE A 12 5.58 6.03 7.41
CA PHE A 12 6.06 5.40 8.63
C PHE A 12 5.29 4.10 8.83
N VAL A 13 6.01 2.97 8.84
CA VAL A 13 5.43 1.64 9.01
C VAL A 13 6.13 0.86 10.11
N SER A 14 5.43 -0.07 10.75
CA SER A 14 5.96 -0.89 11.84
C SER A 14 7.08 -1.84 11.37
N VAL A 15 6.96 -2.36 10.14
CA VAL A 15 7.93 -3.28 9.54
C VAL A 15 8.15 -2.92 8.07
N SER A 16 9.39 -3.09 7.60
CA SER A 16 9.77 -2.88 6.20
C SER A 16 9.71 -4.16 5.36
N GLU A 17 9.70 -5.33 6.02
CA GLU A 17 9.64 -6.64 5.38
C GLU A 17 8.66 -7.54 6.13
N ILE A 18 8.03 -8.47 5.39
CA ILE A 18 7.06 -9.43 5.92
C ILE A 18 7.42 -10.81 5.41
N GLU A 19 7.58 -11.77 6.32
CA GLU A 19 7.83 -13.16 5.98
C GLU A 19 6.56 -14.02 6.16
N PHE A 20 6.32 -14.89 5.18
CA PHE A 20 5.19 -15.83 5.20
C PHE A 20 5.73 -17.27 5.25
N PRO A 21 5.63 -17.97 6.39
CA PRO A 21 6.16 -19.32 6.53
C PRO A 21 5.31 -20.31 5.72
N VAL A 22 5.98 -21.20 4.97
CA VAL A 22 5.32 -22.21 4.12
C VAL A 22 4.48 -23.24 4.88
N SER A 23 4.76 -23.42 6.17
CA SER A 23 4.00 -24.32 7.05
C SER A 23 2.59 -23.79 7.36
N GLU A 24 2.35 -22.49 7.17
CA GLU A 24 1.08 -21.86 7.51
C GLU A 24 0.13 -21.86 6.30
N ARG A 25 -1.05 -22.49 6.44
CA ARG A 25 -2.00 -22.70 5.32
C ARG A 25 -2.58 -21.39 4.75
N SER A 26 -2.68 -20.35 5.56
CA SER A 26 -3.31 -19.07 5.18
C SER A 26 -2.70 -17.94 5.99
N PRO A 27 -1.42 -17.62 5.73
CA PRO A 27 -0.65 -16.78 6.62
C PRO A 27 -1.08 -15.33 6.51
N ARG A 28 -1.13 -14.66 7.67
CA ARG A 28 -1.59 -13.27 7.80
C ARG A 28 -0.61 -12.51 8.65
N ARG A 29 -0.28 -11.31 8.20
CA ARG A 29 0.66 -10.43 8.87
C ARG A 29 0.04 -9.04 8.96
N VAL A 30 0.35 -8.34 10.04
CA VAL A 30 -0.16 -7.01 10.30
C VAL A 30 0.97 -6.02 10.10
N ILE A 31 0.73 -5.00 9.31
CA ILE A 31 1.59 -3.82 9.25
C ILE A 31 0.81 -2.63 9.79
N THR A 32 1.45 -1.82 10.61
CA THR A 32 0.84 -0.60 11.14
C THR A 32 1.43 0.58 10.37
N VAL A 33 0.57 1.43 9.79
CA VAL A 33 0.95 2.71 9.19
C VAL A 33 0.73 3.81 10.22
N TYR A 34 1.70 4.68 10.41
CA TYR A 34 1.65 5.79 11.37
C TYR A 34 1.53 7.12 10.65
N ASN A 35 0.67 7.99 11.17
CA ASN A 35 0.59 9.39 10.79
C ASN A 35 1.21 10.26 11.89
N PRO A 36 2.49 10.67 11.76
CA PRO A 36 3.10 11.60 12.71
C PRO A 36 2.73 13.07 12.42
N TYR A 37 1.94 13.34 11.39
CA TYR A 37 1.57 14.70 11.00
C TYR A 37 0.43 15.24 11.87
N GLY A 38 0.42 16.56 12.05
CA GLY A 38 -0.64 17.29 12.75
C GLY A 38 -1.95 17.44 11.95
N TYR A 39 -2.10 16.75 10.82
CA TYR A 39 -3.26 16.80 9.94
C TYR A 39 -3.62 15.39 9.42
N PRO A 40 -4.89 15.13 9.04
CA PRO A 40 -5.26 13.85 8.44
C PRO A 40 -4.54 13.65 7.11
N ILE A 41 -4.22 12.41 6.74
CA ILE A 41 -3.60 12.05 5.47
C ILE A 41 -4.43 10.99 4.75
N GLN A 42 -4.32 10.91 3.44
CA GLN A 42 -4.84 9.80 2.66
C GLN A 42 -3.74 8.76 2.47
N TYR A 43 -4.08 7.48 2.59
CA TYR A 43 -3.16 6.39 2.31
C TYR A 43 -3.75 5.43 1.27
N LYS A 44 -2.86 4.87 0.46
CA LYS A 44 -3.17 3.82 -0.52
C LYS A 44 -2.10 2.75 -0.45
N VAL A 45 -2.51 1.50 -0.52
CA VAL A 45 -1.64 0.33 -0.53
C VAL A 45 -1.69 -0.28 -1.92
N LEU A 46 -0.52 -0.34 -2.55
CA LEU A 46 -0.29 -0.99 -3.82
C LEU A 46 0.46 -2.29 -3.59
N CYS A 47 0.16 -3.29 -4.41
CA CYS A 47 0.87 -4.56 -4.43
C CYS A 47 1.17 -4.93 -5.88
N ASN A 48 2.38 -5.39 -6.16
CA ASN A 48 2.76 -5.88 -7.49
C ASN A 48 2.14 -7.26 -7.82
N ALA A 49 1.67 -7.99 -6.80
CA ALA A 49 1.15 -9.36 -6.92
C ALA A 49 -0.25 -9.50 -6.29
N LEU A 50 -1.23 -8.72 -6.77
CA LEU A 50 -2.61 -8.70 -6.25
C LEU A 50 -3.34 -10.06 -6.30
N GLY A 51 -2.87 -11.02 -7.11
CA GLY A 51 -3.38 -12.39 -7.10
C GLY A 51 -2.85 -13.26 -5.94
N ASN A 52 -1.69 -12.89 -5.38
CA ASN A 52 -1.00 -13.63 -4.33
C ASN A 52 -1.30 -13.10 -2.94
N TYR A 53 -1.67 -11.81 -2.85
CA TYR A 53 -1.91 -11.13 -1.60
C TYR A 53 -3.23 -10.37 -1.61
N SER A 54 -3.91 -10.42 -0.46
CA SER A 54 -5.09 -9.59 -0.19
C SER A 54 -4.77 -8.68 0.99
N VAL A 55 -4.97 -7.38 0.80
CA VAL A 55 -4.77 -6.35 1.83
C VAL A 55 -6.11 -5.79 2.25
N SER A 56 -6.42 -5.91 3.54
CA SER A 56 -7.63 -5.32 4.10
C SER A 56 -7.44 -3.82 4.30
N ASN A 57 -8.48 -3.01 4.01
CA ASN A 57 -8.41 -1.54 4.08
C ASN A 57 -7.26 -0.97 3.24
N SER A 58 -7.11 -1.40 1.99
CA SER A 58 -6.02 -0.97 1.11
C SER A 58 -6.04 0.53 0.76
N LYS A 59 -7.08 1.28 1.12
CA LYS A 59 -7.11 2.75 1.00
C LYS A 59 -7.97 3.36 2.09
N GLY A 60 -7.66 4.60 2.47
CA GLY A 60 -8.48 5.34 3.42
C GLY A 60 -7.85 6.65 3.88
N ILE A 61 -8.45 7.24 4.90
CA ILE A 61 -7.95 8.44 5.59
C ILE A 61 -7.40 8.01 6.95
N LEU A 62 -6.22 8.52 7.32
CA LEU A 62 -5.61 8.33 8.62
C LEU A 62 -5.52 9.69 9.33
N HIS A 63 -6.19 9.81 10.48
CA HIS A 63 -6.24 11.05 11.24
C HIS A 63 -4.86 11.45 11.81
N ALA A 64 -4.72 12.73 12.15
CA ALA A 64 -3.50 13.30 12.74
C ALA A 64 -3.08 12.52 13.98
N ASN A 65 -1.78 12.22 14.11
CA ASN A 65 -1.20 11.48 15.24
C ASN A 65 -1.84 10.10 15.51
N CYS A 66 -2.51 9.50 14.53
CA CYS A 66 -3.09 8.16 14.63
C CYS A 66 -2.28 7.12 13.85
N CYS A 67 -2.62 5.86 14.06
CA CYS A 67 -2.09 4.74 13.31
C CYS A 67 -3.21 3.81 12.79
N LYS A 68 -2.90 3.03 11.78
CA LYS A 68 -3.84 2.07 11.18
C LYS A 68 -3.16 0.74 10.93
N ASP A 69 -3.78 -0.32 11.43
CA ASP A 69 -3.37 -1.69 11.13
C ASP A 69 -3.95 -2.15 9.79
N LEU A 70 -3.07 -2.66 8.95
CA LEU A 70 -3.38 -3.26 7.66
C LEU A 70 -3.04 -4.75 7.74
N VAL A 71 -4.01 -5.59 7.41
CA VAL A 71 -3.83 -7.04 7.38
C VAL A 71 -3.47 -7.47 5.97
N VAL A 72 -2.26 -7.99 5.80
CA VAL A 72 -1.78 -8.60 4.57
C VAL A 72 -1.93 -10.10 4.70
N LYS A 73 -2.74 -10.68 3.82
CA LYS A 73 -2.98 -12.12 3.76
C LYS A 73 -2.38 -12.69 2.49
N CYS A 74 -1.57 -13.74 2.62
CA CYS A 74 -1.17 -14.52 1.45
C CYS A 74 -2.32 -15.46 1.07
N THR A 75 -2.84 -15.31 -0.15
CA THR A 75 -3.97 -16.08 -0.67
C THR A 75 -3.53 -17.29 -1.49
N THR A 76 -2.30 -17.27 -1.99
CA THR A 76 -1.74 -18.30 -2.87
C THR A 76 -0.57 -18.98 -2.20
N ARG A 77 -0.32 -20.26 -2.50
CA ARG A 77 0.90 -20.94 -2.07
C ARG A 77 2.06 -20.49 -2.97
N LEU A 78 2.97 -19.71 -2.40
CA LEU A 78 4.16 -19.23 -3.10
C LEU A 78 5.32 -20.21 -2.97
N SER A 79 6.20 -20.22 -3.95
CA SER A 79 7.48 -20.91 -3.88
C SER A 79 8.41 -20.25 -2.86
N VAL A 80 9.26 -21.05 -2.20
CA VAL A 80 10.30 -20.51 -1.32
C VAL A 80 11.22 -19.61 -2.12
N GLY A 81 11.51 -18.42 -1.60
CA GLY A 81 12.33 -17.40 -2.26
C GLY A 81 11.57 -16.43 -3.17
N THR A 82 10.24 -16.55 -3.28
CA THR A 82 9.43 -15.51 -3.94
C THR A 82 9.43 -14.24 -3.09
N THR A 83 9.85 -13.13 -3.70
CA THR A 83 9.82 -11.79 -3.09
C THR A 83 8.91 -10.89 -3.92
N ASP A 84 7.93 -10.29 -3.26
CA ASP A 84 6.96 -9.38 -3.85
C ASP A 84 6.97 -8.04 -3.11
N CYS A 85 6.54 -6.99 -3.79
CA CYS A 85 6.60 -5.63 -3.26
C CYS A 85 5.20 -5.14 -2.86
N LEU A 86 5.09 -4.75 -1.60
CA LEU A 86 3.97 -3.97 -1.07
C LEU A 86 4.42 -2.52 -0.89
N ARG A 87 3.73 -1.58 -1.52
CA ARG A 87 4.02 -0.15 -1.40
C ARG A 87 2.86 0.55 -0.70
N VAL A 88 3.15 1.27 0.37
CA VAL A 88 2.21 2.21 0.98
C VAL A 88 2.55 3.60 0.46
N GLU A 89 1.55 4.32 0.00
CA GLU A 89 1.64 5.71 -0.42
C GLU A 89 0.82 6.58 0.51
N ILE A 90 1.35 7.74 0.86
CA ILE A 90 0.68 8.75 1.66
C ILE A 90 0.59 10.06 0.86
N MET A 91 -0.59 10.64 0.85
CA MET A 91 -0.93 11.88 0.15
C MET A 91 -1.67 12.82 1.11
N ARG A 92 -1.63 14.12 0.83
CA ARG A 92 -2.42 15.10 1.57
C ARG A 92 -3.92 14.95 1.26
N PRO A 93 -4.81 15.20 2.24
CA PRO A 93 -6.24 15.12 2.03
C PRO A 93 -6.69 16.26 1.10
N GLY A 94 -7.40 15.93 0.02
CA GLY A 94 -7.94 16.91 -0.91
C GLY A 94 -7.47 16.75 -2.35
N GLU A 95 -6.47 15.90 -2.61
CA GLU A 95 -6.22 15.37 -3.94
C GLU A 95 -7.14 14.17 -4.15
N THR A 96 -8.27 14.41 -4.81
CA THR A 96 -8.99 13.33 -5.48
C THR A 96 -7.99 12.65 -6.42
N GLU A 97 -7.81 11.33 -6.29
CA GLU A 97 -7.09 10.53 -7.29
C GLU A 97 -7.62 10.92 -8.67
N THR A 98 -6.91 11.79 -9.40
CA THR A 98 -7.11 11.92 -10.83
C THR A 98 -6.68 10.58 -11.37
N HIS A 99 -7.67 9.73 -11.64
CA HIS A 99 -7.53 8.60 -12.52
C HIS A 99 -7.20 9.18 -13.91
N ASP A 100 -5.97 9.66 -14.09
CA ASP A 100 -5.39 9.91 -15.41
C ASP A 100 -5.22 8.54 -16.06
N SER A 101 -6.34 8.07 -16.61
CA SER A 101 -6.41 6.89 -17.44
C SER A 101 -5.80 7.33 -18.77
N VAL A 102 -4.51 7.09 -18.95
CA VAL A 102 -3.85 7.29 -20.24
C VAL A 102 -4.42 6.23 -21.19
N GLU A 103 -5.46 6.61 -21.95
CA GLU A 103 -6.03 5.77 -22.99
C GLU A 103 -5.06 5.75 -24.18
N PHE A 104 -4.35 4.64 -24.36
CA PHE A 104 -3.56 4.40 -25.56
C PHE A 104 -4.50 4.14 -26.74
N LYS A 105 -4.71 5.15 -27.58
CA LYS A 105 -5.37 4.96 -28.86
C LYS A 105 -4.37 4.39 -29.86
N PRO A 106 -4.63 3.23 -30.49
CA PRO A 106 -3.79 2.75 -31.58
C PRO A 106 -3.87 3.74 -32.75
N ILE A 107 -2.71 4.18 -33.22
CA ILE A 107 -2.56 5.02 -34.41
C ILE A 107 -2.86 4.14 -35.63
N ARG A 108 -3.75 4.60 -36.49
CA ARG A 108 -4.06 3.97 -37.78
C ARG A 108 -3.35 4.71 -38.91
#